data_AF-A0A419QIX8-F1
#
_entry.id   AF-A0A419QIX8-F1
#
_cell.length_a   1.000
_cell.length_b   1.000
_cell.length_c   1.000
_cell.angle_alpha   90.00
_cell.angle_beta   90.00
_cell.angle_gamma   90.00
#
_symmetry.space_group_name_H-M   'P 1'
#
loop_
_entity.id
_entity.type
_entity.pdbx_description
1 polymer ?
#
loop_
_entity_poly.entity_id
_entity_poly.type
_entity_poly.pdbx_seq_one_letter_code
_entity_poly.pdbx_strand_id
1 'polypeptide(L)' 'MGFGVFLILLGLAFIVAPLIVKHLPSISLERIPWIVLWVYRKDNFWFATSPILIIAGIVYILWMLIRLGIFK' A
#
# COMPACT_ATOMS: atom_id res chain seq x y z
N MET A 1 21.29 6.92 -1.02
CA MET A 1 21.14 5.58 -1.63
C MET A 1 20.14 4.70 -0.88
N GLY A 2 20.13 4.65 0.46
CA GLY A 2 19.23 3.75 1.21
C GLY A 2 17.71 3.96 1.03
N PHE A 3 17.25 5.20 0.84
CA PHE A 3 15.81 5.50 0.74
C PHE A 3 15.17 4.93 -0.54
N GLY A 4 15.90 4.92 -1.67
CA GLY A 4 15.41 4.32 -2.91
C GLY A 4 15.26 2.79 -2.80
N VAL A 5 16.24 2.13 -2.17
CA VAL A 5 16.17 0.68 -1.92
C VAL A 5 15.01 0.35 -0.97
N PHE A 6 14.80 1.16 0.06
CA PHE A 6 13.65 1.03 0.96
C PHE A 6 12.31 1.08 0.22
N LEU A 7 12.14 2.05 -0.70
CA LEU A 7 10.91 2.17 -1.50
C LEU A 7 10.70 0.97 -2.44
N ILE A 8 11.77 0.44 -3.04
CA ILE A 8 11.69 -0.75 -3.90
C ILE A 8 11.26 -1.97 -3.10
N LEU A 9 11.89 -2.19 -1.93
CA LEU A 9 11.53 -3.30 -1.03
C LEU A 9 10.09 -3.17 -0.51
N LEU A 10 9.67 -1.95 -0.20
CA LEU A 10 8.30 -1.65 0.24
C LEU A 10 7.29 -1.96 -0.88
N GLY A 11 7.58 -1.57 -2.12
CA GLY A 11 6.75 -1.90 -3.28
C GLY A 11 6.68 -3.40 -3.54
N LEU A 12 7.81 -4.10 -3.43
CA LEU A 12 7.86 -5.56 -3.57
C LEU A 12 7.04 -6.26 -2.48
N ALA A 13 7.11 -5.78 -1.24
CA ALA A 13 6.30 -6.28 -0.14
C ALA A 13 4.79 -6.11 -0.41
N PHE A 14 4.36 -4.99 -1.00
CA PHE A 14 2.96 -4.79 -1.40
C PHE A 14 2.49 -5.74 -2.51
N ILE A 15 3.37 -6.07 -3.46
CA ILE A 15 3.04 -7.03 -4.53
C ILE A 15 2.94 -8.46 -3.97
N VAL A 16 3.81 -8.82 -3.02
CA VAL A 16 3.87 -10.16 -2.43
C VAL A 16 2.81 -10.37 -1.33
N ALA A 17 2.39 -9.30 -0.64
CA ALA A 17 1.35 -9.36 0.39
C ALA A 17 0.07 -10.09 -0.04
N PRO A 18 -0.60 -9.78 -1.17
CA PRO A 18 -1.80 -10.50 -1.59
C PRO A 18 -1.54 -11.97 -1.92
N LEU A 19 -0.33 -12.33 -2.37
CA LEU A 19 0.06 -13.73 -2.63
C LEU A 19 0.18 -14.52 -1.32
N ILE A 20 0.76 -13.92 -0.28
CA ILE A 20 0.86 -14.54 1.05
C ILE A 20 -0.55 -14.70 1.66
N VAL A 21 -1.36 -13.63 1.60
CA VAL A 21 -2.74 -13.65 2.11
C VAL A 21 -3.62 -14.68 1.39
N LYS A 22 -3.36 -14.93 0.09
CA LYS A 22 -4.05 -15.96 -0.69
C LYS A 22 -3.68 -17.38 -0.25
N HIS A 23 -2.42 -17.64 0.09
CA HIS A 23 -1.94 -18.99 0.43
C HIS A 23 -1.99 -19.31 1.93
N LEU A 24 -2.00 -18.30 2.80
CA LEU A 24 -2.09 -18.44 4.25
C LEU A 24 -3.32 -17.71 4.80
N PRO A 25 -4.54 -18.23 4.58
CA PRO A 25 -5.76 -17.68 5.17
C PRO A 25 -5.79 -17.79 6.71
N SER A 26 -4.89 -18.57 7.31
CA SER A 26 -4.72 -18.78 8.75
C SER A 26 -3.93 -17.67 9.47
N ILE A 27 -3.31 -16.75 8.73
CA ILE A 27 -2.80 -15.51 9.32
C ILE A 27 -4.02 -14.59 9.50
N SER A 28 -4.61 -14.57 10.69
CA SER A 28 -5.73 -13.68 11.04
C SER A 28 -5.33 -12.22 10.85
N LEU A 29 -5.55 -11.72 9.63
CA LEU A 29 -5.51 -10.31 9.26
C LEU A 29 -6.57 -9.49 10.01
N GLU A 30 -7.52 -10.17 10.67
CA GLU A 30 -8.56 -9.61 11.53
C GLU A 30 -8.01 -8.74 12.67
N ARG A 31 -6.75 -8.95 13.08
CA ARG A 31 -6.11 -8.13 14.12
C ARG A 31 -5.51 -6.83 13.61
N ILE A 32 -5.36 -6.68 12.29
CA ILE A 32 -4.78 -5.49 11.70
C ILE A 32 -5.91 -4.49 11.43
N PRO A 33 -5.79 -3.22 11.88
CA PRO A 33 -6.79 -2.22 11.59
C PRO A 33 -6.99 -2.07 10.08
N TRP A 34 -8.24 -1.98 9.64
CA TRP A 34 -8.60 -1.82 8.22
C TRP A 34 -7.93 -0.61 7.56
N ILE A 35 -7.59 0.43 8.33
CA ILE A 35 -6.89 1.63 7.86
C ILE A 35 -5.42 1.34 7.48
N VAL A 36 -4.81 0.35 8.13
CA VAL A 36 -3.42 -0.07 7.91
C VAL A 36 -3.37 -1.09 6.79
N LEU A 37 -4.31 -2.03 6.77
CA LEU A 37 -4.36 -3.08 5.75
C LEU A 37 -5.81 -3.37 5.38
N TRP A 38 -6.16 -3.03 4.15
CA TRP A 38 -7.45 -3.32 3.55
C TRP A 38 -7.29 -4.43 2.52
N VAL A 39 -8.03 -5.52 2.72
CA VAL A 39 -8.02 -6.66 1.81
C VAL A 39 -9.39 -6.77 1.17
N TYR A 40 -9.45 -6.55 -0.13
CA TYR A 40 -10.61 -6.84 -0.95
C TYR A 40 -10.54 -8.27 -1.46
N ARG A 41 -11.60 -9.02 -1.21
CA ARG A 41 -11.80 -10.37 -1.74
C ARG A 41 -13.15 -10.39 -2.46
N LYS A 42 -13.14 -10.63 -3.76
CA LYS A 42 -14.36 -10.88 -4.52
C LYS A 42 -14.11 -11.98 -5.55
N ASP A 43 -14.90 -13.04 -5.46
CA ASP A 43 -14.79 -14.26 -6.28
C ASP A 43 -13.37 -14.83 -6.26
N ASN A 44 -12.60 -14.60 -7.32
CA ASN A 44 -11.22 -15.07 -7.49
C ASN A 44 -10.19 -13.92 -7.49
N PHE A 45 -10.63 -12.69 -7.21
CA PHE A 45 -9.79 -11.49 -7.16
C PHE A 45 -9.47 -11.11 -5.72
N TRP A 46 -8.17 -10.95 -5.45
CA TRP A 46 -7.61 -10.62 -4.15
C TRP A 46 -6.75 -9.38 -4.29
N PHE A 47 -7.11 -8.32 -3.60
CA PHE A 47 -6.39 -7.06 -3.64
C PHE A 47 -6.14 -6.59 -2.22
N ALA A 48 -4.87 -6.55 -1.82
CA ALA A 48 -4.45 -6.02 -0.53
C ALA A 48 -3.81 -4.66 -0.74
N THR A 49 -4.25 -3.66 0.02
CA THR A 49 -3.71 -2.32 -0.01
C THR A 49 -3.67 -1.73 1.40
N SER A 50 -3.05 -0.56 1.55
CA SER A 50 -3.01 0.18 2.80
C SER A 50 -3.64 1.57 2.60
N PRO A 51 -4.90 1.78 3.04
CA PRO A 51 -5.59 3.05 2.87
C PRO A 51 -4.79 4.25 3.37
N ILE A 52 -4.09 4.10 4.50
CA ILE A 52 -3.24 5.17 5.05
C ILE A 52 -2.07 5.53 4.13
N LEU A 53 -1.45 4.54 3.47
CA LEU A 53 -0.37 4.80 2.52
C LEU A 53 -0.87 5.41 1.22
N ILE A 54 -2.08 5.06 0.77
CA ILE A 54 -2.73 5.73 -0.36
C ILE A 54 -2.93 7.21 -0.02
N ILE A 55 -3.50 7.52 1.15
CA ILE A 55 -3.73 8.91 1.58
C ILE A 55 -2.40 9.66 1.71
N ALA A 56 -1.40 9.07 2.36
CA ALA A 56 -0.07 9.67 2.49
C ALA A 56 0.59 9.92 1.12
N GLY A 57 0.46 8.97 0.19
CA GLY A 57 0.94 9.10 -1.18
C GLY A 57 0.26 10.23 -1.94
N ILE A 58 -1.07 10.35 -1.86
CA ILE A 58 -1.82 11.46 -2.47
C ILE A 58 -1.37 12.80 -1.89
N VAL A 59 -1.30 12.92 -0.56
CA VAL A 59 -0.86 14.15 0.11
C VAL A 59 0.56 14.52 -0.30
N TYR A 60 1.47 13.55 -0.38
CA TYR A 60 2.84 13.76 -0.82
C TYR A 60 2.91 14.24 -2.27
N ILE A 61 2.16 13.60 -3.18
CA ILE A 61 2.10 14.02 -4.59
C ILE A 61 1.54 15.44 -4.69
N LEU A 62 0.43 15.75 -4.01
CA LEU A 62 -0.15 17.09 -4.01
C LEU A 62 0.85 18.15 -3.50
N TRP A 63 1.52 17.87 -2.38
CA TRP A 63 2.57 18.74 -1.85
C TRP A 63 3.73 18.93 -2.84
N MET A 64 4.16 17.86 -3.50
CA MET A 64 5.21 17.90 -4.51
C MET A 64 4.79 18.74 -5.73
N LEU A 65 3.55 18.59 -6.22
CA LEU A 65 3.05 19.35 -7.36
C LEU A 65 2.93 20.85 -7.05
N ILE A 66 2.49 21.20 -5.84
CA ILE A 66 2.49 22.59 -5.35
C ILE A 66 3.92 23.13 -5.29
N ARG A 67 4.86 22.36 -4.73
CA ARG A 67 6.27 22.74 -4.63
C ARG A 67 6.94 22.93 -5.98
N LEU A 68 6.59 22.12 -6.97
CA LEU A 68 7.11 22.22 -8.34
C LEU A 68 6.51 23.40 -9.12
N GLY A 69 5.58 24.16 -8.55
CA GLY A 69 4.99 25.33 -9.20
C GLY A 69 4.10 24.98 -10.39
N ILE A 70 3.63 23.73 -10.49
CA ILE A 70 2.72 23.29 -11.57
C ILE A 70 1.36 24.01 -11.49
N PHE A 71 0.99 24.49 -10.29
CA PHE A 71 -0.23 25.26 -10.05
C PHE A 71 0.01 26.77 -9.93
N LYS A 72 1.13 27.27 -10.46
CA LYS A 72 1.47 28.70 -10.49
C LYS A 72 1.13 29.33 -11.83
#